data_AF-A0A9D7E0L0-F1
#
_entry.id   AF-A0A9D7E0L0-F1
#
_cell.length_a   1.000
_cell.length_b   1.000
_cell.length_c   1.000
_cell.angle_alpha   90.00
_cell.angle_beta   90.00
_cell.angle_gamma   90.00
#
_symmetry.space_group_name_H-M   'P 1'
#
loop_
_entity.id
_entity.type
_entity.pdbx_description
1 polymer ?
#
loop_
_entity_poly.entity_id
_entity_poly.type
_entity_poly.pdbx_seq_one_letter_code
_entity_poly.pdbx_strand_id
1 'polypeptide(L)'
;MVIAGRDFNDEVIARIRATVRSGVDLTRGALARVVCGWFDWRHADGRPKETSCRIVLNKLERRGLIELPAAREVSFLARRPRPAEPMQWPQIEAGLSKLGRIELVVVNGDKALSRQWRAMMQAHHPLGDGPLCGRSCAI
;
A
#
# COMPACT_ATOMS: atom_id res chain seq x y z
N MET A 1 11.48 -20.52 -17.39
CA MET A 1 11.58 -19.03 -17.56
C MET A 1 12.11 -18.43 -16.28
N VAL A 2 13.24 -17.70 -16.32
CA VAL A 2 13.82 -17.09 -15.12
C VAL A 2 13.23 -15.70 -14.84
N ILE A 3 12.63 -15.51 -13.66
CA ILE A 3 12.21 -14.18 -13.17
C ILE A 3 12.70 -14.00 -11.74
N ALA A 4 13.32 -12.86 -11.45
CA ALA A 4 13.93 -12.55 -10.14
C ALA A 4 14.91 -13.65 -9.65
N GLY A 5 15.65 -14.26 -10.58
CA GLY A 5 16.62 -15.32 -10.26
C GLY A 5 16.00 -16.69 -9.92
N ARG A 6 14.71 -16.90 -10.22
CA ARG A 6 14.01 -18.19 -10.01
C ARG A 6 13.48 -18.73 -11.32
N ASP A 7 13.63 -20.03 -11.55
CA ASP A 7 13.15 -20.68 -12.76
C ASP A 7 11.70 -21.17 -12.60
N PHE A 8 10.81 -20.56 -13.36
CA PHE A 8 9.45 -21.04 -13.58
C PHE A 8 9.47 -21.96 -14.80
N ASN A 9 9.82 -23.22 -14.56
CA ASN A 9 9.76 -24.30 -15.54
C ASN A 9 8.32 -24.83 -15.69
N ASP A 10 8.11 -25.77 -16.62
CA ASP A 10 6.79 -26.32 -16.89
C ASP A 10 6.20 -27.11 -15.70
N GLU A 11 7.04 -27.73 -14.86
CA GLU A 11 6.61 -28.42 -13.65
C GLU A 11 6.01 -27.45 -12.62
N VAL A 12 6.68 -26.32 -12.40
CA VAL A 12 6.19 -25.26 -11.52
C VAL A 12 4.87 -24.71 -12.07
N ILE A 13 4.78 -24.46 -13.38
CA ILE A 13 3.55 -23.97 -14.02
C ILE A 13 2.42 -24.99 -13.85
N ALA A 14 2.67 -26.28 -14.06
CA ALA A 14 1.70 -27.35 -13.85
C ALA A 14 1.22 -27.41 -12.39
N ARG A 15 2.14 -27.23 -11.44
CA ARG A 15 1.84 -27.17 -10.00
C ARG A 15 0.98 -25.95 -9.64
N ILE A 16 1.26 -24.78 -10.23
CA ILE A 16 0.42 -23.58 -10.07
C ILE A 16 -0.99 -23.86 -10.59
N ARG A 17 -1.12 -24.43 -11.81
CA ARG A 17 -2.43 -24.80 -12.39
C ARG A 17 -3.19 -25.80 -11.53
N ALA A 18 -2.52 -26.79 -10.95
CA ALA A 18 -3.15 -27.74 -10.04
C ALA A 18 -3.67 -27.05 -8.77
N THR A 19 -2.89 -26.11 -8.23
CA THR A 19 -3.23 -25.35 -7.01
C THR A 19 -4.40 -24.39 -7.25
N VAL A 20 -4.49 -23.79 -8.45
CA VAL A 20 -5.67 -22.98 -8.81
C VAL A 20 -6.91 -23.86 -8.99
N ARG A 21 -6.76 -25.03 -9.61
CA ARG A 21 -7.88 -25.96 -9.87
C ARG A 21 -8.37 -26.71 -8.64
N SER A 22 -7.60 -26.78 -7.56
CA SER A 22 -8.01 -27.49 -6.33
C SER A 22 -9.14 -26.81 -5.56
N GLY A 23 -9.75 -25.75 -6.10
CA GLY A 23 -11.09 -25.29 -5.70
C GLY A 23 -11.18 -24.59 -4.35
N VAL A 24 -10.07 -24.38 -3.64
CA VAL A 24 -10.05 -23.48 -2.49
C VAL A 24 -10.19 -22.06 -3.04
N ASP A 25 -11.04 -21.24 -2.43
CA ASP A 25 -11.29 -19.82 -2.76
C ASP A 25 -10.02 -18.96 -2.52
N LEU A 26 -8.99 -19.28 -3.30
CA LEU A 26 -7.64 -18.77 -3.21
C LEU A 26 -7.63 -17.40 -3.85
N THR A 27 -7.57 -16.38 -3.02
CA THR A 27 -7.25 -15.03 -3.53
C THR A 27 -5.89 -15.05 -4.25
N ARG A 28 -5.69 -14.17 -5.23
CA ARG A 28 -4.39 -13.99 -5.91
C ARG A 28 -3.22 -13.80 -4.92
N GLY A 29 -3.48 -13.19 -3.76
CA GLY A 29 -2.49 -13.03 -2.67
C GLY A 29 -2.17 -14.34 -1.95
N ALA A 30 -3.16 -15.17 -1.67
CA ALA A 30 -2.95 -16.49 -1.07
C ALA A 30 -2.15 -17.41 -2.01
N LEU A 31 -2.47 -17.41 -3.31
CA LEU A 31 -1.67 -18.12 -4.31
C LEU A 31 -0.22 -17.61 -4.34
N ALA A 32 -0.01 -16.30 -4.31
CA ALA A 32 1.33 -15.72 -4.28
C ALA A 32 2.14 -16.16 -3.05
N ARG A 33 1.51 -16.26 -1.86
CA ARG A 33 2.17 -16.79 -0.65
C ARG A 33 2.58 -18.24 -0.78
N VAL A 34 1.71 -19.09 -1.32
CA VAL A 34 2.01 -20.51 -1.53
C VAL A 34 3.19 -20.66 -2.49
N VAL A 35 3.16 -19.94 -3.62
CA VAL A 35 4.25 -19.96 -4.62
C VAL A 35 5.53 -19.38 -4.03
N CYS A 36 5.47 -18.30 -3.24
CA CYS A 36 6.64 -17.79 -2.52
C CYS A 36 7.22 -18.87 -1.59
N GLY A 37 6.39 -19.67 -0.92
CA GLY A 37 6.84 -20.77 -0.08
C GLY A 37 7.62 -21.84 -0.83
N TRP A 38 7.24 -22.17 -2.06
CA TRP A 38 7.95 -23.18 -2.87
C TRP A 38 9.37 -22.77 -3.24
N PHE A 39 9.61 -21.46 -3.37
CA PHE A 39 10.90 -20.90 -3.77
C PHE A 39 11.70 -20.30 -2.60
N ASP A 40 11.20 -20.49 -1.36
CA ASP A 40 11.60 -19.77 -0.15
C ASP A 40 11.82 -18.27 -0.42
N TRP A 41 10.87 -17.68 -1.15
CA TRP A 41 10.98 -16.33 -1.69
C TRP A 41 10.54 -15.31 -0.64
N ARG A 42 11.48 -14.95 0.23
CA ARG A 42 11.26 -14.06 1.39
C ARG A 42 12.14 -12.81 1.35
N HIS A 43 11.71 -11.79 2.09
CA HIS A 43 12.53 -10.64 2.46
C HIS A 43 13.49 -11.01 3.59
N ALA A 44 14.45 -10.13 3.91
CA ALA A 44 15.38 -10.33 5.03
C ALA A 44 14.68 -10.45 6.39
N ASP A 45 13.47 -9.90 6.52
CA ASP A 45 12.61 -10.01 7.70
C ASP A 45 11.77 -11.32 7.73
N GLY A 46 12.01 -12.24 6.80
CA GLY A 46 11.34 -13.53 6.70
C GLY A 46 9.93 -13.48 6.10
N ARG A 47 9.41 -12.30 5.73
CA ARG A 47 8.09 -12.17 5.10
C ARG A 47 8.13 -12.57 3.62
N PRO A 48 7.10 -13.25 3.08
CA PRO A 48 7.06 -13.62 1.67
C PRO A 48 7.04 -12.39 0.76
N LYS A 49 7.75 -12.47 -0.37
CA LYS A 49 7.80 -11.42 -1.41
C LYS A 49 6.54 -11.42 -2.28
N GLU A 50 5.37 -11.30 -1.65
CA GLU A 50 4.05 -11.42 -2.31
C GLU A 50 3.90 -10.52 -3.53
N THR A 51 4.34 -9.25 -3.45
CA THR A 51 4.23 -8.29 -4.56
C THR A 51 5.03 -8.75 -5.77
N SER A 52 6.26 -9.23 -5.58
CA SER A 52 7.10 -9.71 -6.68
C SER A 52 6.52 -10.97 -7.31
N CYS A 53 6.03 -11.90 -6.48
CA CYS A 53 5.38 -13.12 -6.95
C CYS A 53 4.08 -12.83 -7.72
N ARG A 54 3.26 -11.88 -7.27
CA ARG A 54 2.07 -11.43 -7.99
C ARG A 54 2.39 -10.87 -9.39
N ILE A 55 3.50 -10.14 -9.54
CA ILE A 55 3.93 -9.65 -10.86
C ILE A 55 4.24 -10.83 -11.79
N VAL A 56 4.92 -11.86 -11.29
CA VAL A 56 5.22 -13.08 -12.06
C VAL A 56 3.94 -13.81 -12.46
N LEU A 57 3.04 -14.05 -11.51
CA LEU A 57 1.77 -14.73 -11.77
C LEU A 57 0.93 -13.97 -12.82
N ASN A 58 0.83 -12.64 -12.71
CA ASN A 58 0.14 -11.83 -13.72
C ASN A 58 0.84 -11.92 -15.09
N LYS A 59 2.16 -12.03 -15.14
CA LYS A 59 2.90 -12.22 -16.40
C LYS A 59 2.65 -13.59 -17.03
N LEU A 60 2.53 -14.64 -16.22
CA LEU A 60 2.15 -15.99 -16.66
C LEU A 60 0.71 -16.01 -17.19
N GLU A 61 -0.22 -15.34 -16.51
CA GLU A 61 -1.62 -15.19 -16.95
C GLU A 61 -1.70 -14.46 -18.30
N ARG A 62 -1.01 -13.33 -18.45
CA ARG A 62 -0.94 -12.57 -19.71
C ARG A 62 -0.37 -13.36 -20.89
N ARG A 63 0.44 -14.39 -20.60
CA ARG A 63 1.00 -15.30 -21.61
C ARG A 63 0.09 -16.51 -21.89
N GLY A 64 -1.07 -16.60 -21.26
CA GLY A 64 -1.99 -17.75 -21.38
C GLY A 64 -1.45 -19.03 -20.72
N LEU A 65 -0.42 -18.93 -19.87
CA LEU A 65 0.20 -20.09 -19.25
C LEU A 65 -0.54 -20.55 -17.99
N ILE A 66 -1.26 -19.66 -17.32
CA ILE A 66 -2.11 -19.99 -16.17
C ILE A 66 -3.38 -19.13 -16.22
N GLU A 67 -4.46 -19.59 -15.62
CA GLU A 67 -5.64 -18.77 -15.38
C GLU A 67 -5.66 -18.40 -13.89
N LEU A 68 -5.66 -17.11 -13.55
CA LEU A 68 -5.75 -16.71 -12.16
C LEU A 68 -7.22 -16.49 -11.76
N PRO A 69 -7.56 -16.72 -10.48
CA PRO A 69 -8.89 -16.41 -9.98
C PRO A 69 -9.20 -14.92 -10.18
N ALA A 70 -10.49 -14.61 -10.36
CA ALA A 70 -10.98 -13.25 -10.57
C ALA A 70 -10.41 -12.31 -9.48
N ALA A 71 -9.95 -11.14 -9.90
CA ALA A 71 -9.51 -10.13 -8.94
C ALA A 71 -10.74 -9.66 -8.15
N ARG A 72 -10.68 -9.77 -6.81
CA ARG A 72 -11.70 -9.17 -5.96
C ARG A 72 -11.59 -7.65 -6.10
N GLU A 73 -12.72 -6.99 -6.36
CA GLU A 73 -12.80 -5.54 -6.31
C GLU A 73 -12.51 -5.09 -4.88
N VAL A 74 -11.31 -4.57 -4.65
CA VAL A 74 -10.99 -3.84 -3.44
C VAL A 74 -11.40 -2.40 -3.68
N SER A 75 -12.59 -2.04 -3.21
CA SER A 75 -12.94 -0.64 -3.09
C SER A 75 -12.05 -0.05 -1.99
N PHE A 76 -11.04 0.73 -2.40
CA PHE A 76 -10.48 1.72 -1.50
C PHE A 76 -11.60 2.73 -1.29
N LEU A 77 -12.49 2.46 -0.34
CA LEU A 77 -13.50 3.42 0.05
C LEU A 77 -12.75 4.69 0.39
N ALA A 78 -12.92 5.71 -0.46
CA ALA A 78 -12.40 7.03 -0.20
C ALA A 78 -12.87 7.38 1.20
N ARG A 79 -11.90 7.58 2.08
CA ARG A 79 -12.17 7.80 3.50
C ARG A 79 -13.10 9.01 3.56
N ARG A 80 -14.34 8.79 3.98
CA ARG A 80 -15.37 9.83 3.97
C ARG A 80 -14.80 11.04 4.72
N PRO A 81 -14.74 12.23 4.10
CA PRO A 81 -14.20 13.41 4.77
C PRO A 81 -15.01 13.60 6.04
N ARG A 82 -14.35 13.48 7.19
CA ARG A 82 -14.96 13.85 8.47
C ARG A 82 -15.05 15.37 8.44
N PRO A 83 -16.22 15.98 8.75
CA PRO A 83 -16.30 17.42 8.90
C PRO A 83 -15.23 17.87 9.88
N ALA A 84 -14.36 18.79 9.47
CA ALA A 84 -13.46 19.45 10.40
C ALA A 84 -14.32 20.09 11.50
N GLU A 85 -14.01 19.80 12.76
CA GLU A 85 -14.56 20.62 13.84
C GLU A 85 -14.11 22.07 13.59
N PRO A 86 -15.00 23.07 13.66
CA PRO A 86 -14.65 24.45 13.41
C PRO A 86 -13.60 24.87 14.45
N MET A 87 -12.35 24.92 14.00
CA MET A 87 -11.24 25.40 14.80
C MET A 87 -10.99 26.86 14.44
N GLN A 88 -10.89 27.71 15.46
CA GLN A 88 -10.50 29.10 15.26
C GLN A 88 -8.98 29.17 15.12
N TRP A 89 -8.53 29.73 14.01
CA TRP A 89 -7.11 29.92 13.73
C TRP A 89 -6.74 31.37 14.00
N PRO A 90 -5.59 31.63 14.66
CA PRO A 90 -5.11 33.00 14.79
C PRO A 90 -4.86 33.58 13.39
N GLN A 91 -5.50 34.70 13.08
CA GLN A 91 -5.15 35.49 11.91
C GLN A 91 -3.88 36.27 12.26
N ILE A 92 -2.79 35.98 11.56
CA ILE A 92 -1.49 36.61 11.80
C ILE A 92 -1.16 37.52 10.62
N GLU A 93 -1.38 38.82 10.81
CA GLU A 93 -0.99 39.86 9.85
C GLU A 93 0.30 40.53 10.31
N ALA A 94 1.42 39.85 10.12
CA ALA A 94 2.73 40.36 10.49
C ALA A 94 3.79 39.96 9.47
N GLY A 95 4.81 40.80 9.30
CA GLY A 95 6.00 40.43 8.54
C GLY A 95 6.71 39.24 9.20
N LEU A 96 7.33 38.37 8.40
CA LEU A 96 8.03 37.17 8.88
C LEU A 96 9.05 37.46 9.99
N SER A 97 9.70 38.63 9.93
CA SER A 97 10.65 39.12 10.94
C SER A 97 10.03 39.36 12.33
N LYS A 98 8.70 39.48 12.42
CA LYS A 98 7.95 39.68 13.67
C LYS A 98 7.37 38.38 14.26
N LEU A 99 7.45 37.25 13.54
CA LEU A 99 6.86 35.97 13.99
C LEU A 99 7.63 35.31 15.15
N GLY A 100 8.77 35.88 15.57
CA GLY A 100 9.57 35.32 16.64
C GLY A 100 10.14 33.94 16.29
N ARG A 101 10.24 33.06 17.28
CA ARG A 101 10.79 31.71 17.10
C ARG A 101 9.74 30.79 16.46
N ILE A 102 10.15 30.10 15.39
CA ILE A 102 9.34 29.06 14.74
C ILE A 102 9.85 27.69 15.17
N GLU A 103 8.93 26.82 15.58
CA GLU A 103 9.23 25.44 15.99
C GLU A 103 8.54 24.44 15.06
N LEU A 104 9.26 23.38 14.68
CA LEU A 104 8.73 22.29 13.88
C LEU A 104 8.26 21.17 14.81
N VAL A 105 6.96 20.96 14.88
CA VAL A 105 6.34 19.91 15.71
C VAL A 105 6.04 18.69 14.85
N VAL A 106 6.64 17.55 15.19
CA VAL A 106 6.36 16.28 14.51
C VAL A 106 5.04 15.70 15.02
N VAL A 107 4.06 15.58 14.12
CA VAL A 107 2.76 14.98 14.43
C VAL A 107 2.85 13.46 14.32
N ASN A 108 3.42 12.81 15.34
CA ASN A 108 3.48 11.34 15.43
C ASN A 108 2.85 10.84 16.73
N GLY A 109 1.97 9.84 16.65
CA GLY A 109 1.33 9.20 17.81
C GLY A 109 0.28 10.05 18.56
N ASP A 110 0.40 11.38 18.54
CA ASP A 110 -0.53 12.29 19.21
C ASP A 110 -1.83 12.46 18.41
N LYS A 111 -2.94 12.00 18.99
CA LYS A 111 -4.27 12.09 18.36
C LYS A 111 -4.82 13.52 18.30
N ALA A 112 -4.49 14.38 19.26
CA ALA A 112 -4.94 15.77 19.28
C ALA A 112 -4.22 16.59 18.20
N LEU A 113 -2.88 16.50 18.13
CA LEU A 113 -2.10 17.15 17.07
C LEU A 113 -2.47 16.61 15.68
N SER A 114 -2.70 15.30 15.55
CA SER A 114 -3.17 14.70 14.30
C SER A 114 -4.55 15.22 13.88
N ARG A 115 -5.45 15.52 14.83
CA ARG A 115 -6.75 16.13 14.53
C ARG A 115 -6.58 17.58 14.08
N GLN A 116 -5.79 18.38 14.80
CA GLN A 116 -5.54 19.78 14.46
C GLN A 116 -4.91 19.92 13.07
N TRP A 117 -3.88 19.13 12.77
CA TRP A 117 -3.24 19.10 11.45
C TRP A 117 -4.23 18.75 10.33
N ARG A 118 -5.07 17.71 10.52
CA ARG A 118 -6.08 17.33 9.52
C ARG A 118 -7.09 18.45 9.27
N ALA A 119 -7.55 19.13 10.33
CA ALA A 119 -8.46 20.26 10.20
C ALA A 119 -7.84 21.41 9.39
N MET A 120 -6.55 21.73 9.63
CA MET A 120 -5.83 22.73 8.83
C MET A 120 -5.73 22.33 7.36
N MET A 121 -5.36 21.08 7.07
CA MET A 121 -5.24 20.59 5.70
C MET A 121 -6.58 20.61 4.98
N GLN A 122 -7.67 20.20 5.64
CA GLN A 122 -9.02 20.26 5.04
C GLN A 122 -9.48 21.69 4.76
N ALA A 123 -9.16 22.65 5.63
CA ALA A 123 -9.60 24.02 5.49
C ALA A 123 -8.78 24.85 4.49
N HIS A 124 -7.46 24.58 4.39
CA HIS A 124 -6.53 25.48 3.69
C HIS A 124 -5.74 24.81 2.56
N HIS A 125 -5.70 23.48 2.46
CA HIS A 125 -4.92 22.81 1.42
C HIS A 125 -5.80 22.37 0.24
N PRO A 126 -5.41 22.64 -1.02
CA PRO A 126 -6.22 22.28 -2.20
C PRO A 126 -6.57 20.79 -2.32
N LEU A 127 -5.76 19.91 -1.74
CA LEU A 127 -5.96 18.44 -1.75
C LEU A 127 -6.55 17.90 -0.43
N GLY A 128 -6.91 18.77 0.52
CA GLY A 128 -7.42 18.36 1.84
C GLY A 128 -6.40 17.56 2.68
N ASP A 129 -6.90 16.73 3.61
CA ASP A 129 -6.09 15.80 4.43
C ASP A 129 -5.79 14.46 3.73
N GLY A 130 -5.65 14.51 2.40
CA GLY A 130 -5.35 13.37 1.56
C GLY A 130 -4.14 12.55 2.03
N PRO A 131 -4.01 11.30 1.57
CA PRO A 131 -2.91 10.43 1.96
C PRO A 131 -1.57 11.14 1.74
N LEU A 132 -0.75 11.22 2.79
CA LEU A 132 0.58 11.83 2.73
C LEU A 132 1.38 11.19 1.59
N CYS A 133 1.74 12.00 0.59
CA CYS A 133 2.71 11.62 -0.43
C CYS A 133 4.01 11.23 0.28
N GLY A 134 4.56 10.04 0.00
CA GLY A 134 5.85 9.61 0.55
C GLY A 134 5.82 8.77 1.84
N ARG A 135 4.66 8.27 2.28
CA ARG A 135 4.56 7.32 3.43
C ARG A 135 5.38 6.02 3.30
N SER A 136 6.04 5.76 2.18
CA SER A 136 6.92 4.60 1.97
C SER A 136 8.41 4.90 2.13
N CYS A 137 8.82 6.14 2.44
CA CYS A 137 10.20 6.43 2.85
C CYS A 137 10.31 6.30 4.37
N ALA A 138 10.17 5.08 4.88
CA ALA A 138 10.77 4.75 6.16
C ALA A 138 12.26 4.46 5.87
N ILE A 139 13.12 5.38 6.32
CA ILE A 139 14.57 5.16 6.44
C ILE A 139 14.79 4.23 7.63
#